data_AF-A0A954CS49-F1
#
_entry.id   AF-A0A954CS49-F1
#
_cell.length_a   1.000
_cell.length_b   1.000
_cell.length_c   1.000
_cell.angle_alpha   90.00
_cell.angle_beta   90.00
_cell.angle_gamma   90.00
#
_symmetry.space_group_name_H-M   'P 1'
#
loop_
_entity.id
_entity.type
_entity.pdbx_description
1 polymer ?
#
loop_
_entity_poly.entity_id
_entity_poly.type
_entity_poly.pdbx_seq_one_letter_code
_entity_poly.pdbx_strand_id
1 'polypeptide(L)'
;MTDKPTNPGPRPAEADPETQHAWLAKALLWHNHLYYEAAEPEISDADYDRLMRDLEALEAEHPELQTPDSPTLRVGAGLRSDLAKVDHRVPMLSIENAMNEEEARVWFNRLADDAGDVELICEPKYDGLSCELVYEHGKLKVASTRGDGKTGEEVTPNVKTIKSVPTKLKGEFPERLEVRGEVYIEKQAFAELNERLEQEGAKTYVNPRNTASGSLRQLDPRKSAARPLSAVWYQVANPEDAGLTSQSEAIEAMRGWGFVTSKDLLNDSPLQVKTLHGGDSVIELFNTYAEKRHSLPFEIDGMVVKVNDFAMQAELGVRSKSPRYLLAMKFPPEERETTCEKIEVQVGRTGAVTPVCVMTPVPVGGVTVTHASLHNADEIERLGIREGDRILVHRAGDVIPKVLRVVKSVGKQDFKFPTHCPRCESE
;
A
#
# COMPACT_ATOMS: atom_id res chain seq x y z
N MET A 1 29.04 0.54 6.27
CA MET A 1 29.06 -0.78 5.61
C MET A 1 27.95 -1.58 6.25
N THR A 2 26.76 -1.60 5.66
CA THR A 2 25.69 -2.50 6.09
C THR A 2 25.62 -3.58 5.03
N ASP A 3 25.99 -4.80 5.41
CA ASP A 3 25.89 -5.96 4.53
C ASP A 3 24.47 -6.04 3.95
N LYS A 4 24.37 -6.38 2.66
CA LYS A 4 23.07 -6.63 2.04
C LYS A 4 22.34 -7.68 2.89
N PRO A 5 21.07 -7.44 3.27
CA PRO A 5 20.30 -8.44 3.99
C PRO A 5 20.27 -9.73 3.15
N THR A 6 20.34 -10.88 3.82
CA THR A 6 20.31 -12.19 3.17
C THR A 6 18.92 -12.80 3.33
N ASN A 7 18.49 -13.58 2.34
CA ASN A 7 17.23 -14.32 2.42
C ASN A 7 17.19 -15.14 3.74
N PRO A 8 16.15 -14.96 4.58
CA PRO A 8 16.06 -15.60 5.89
C PRO A 8 15.75 -17.11 5.82
N GLY A 9 15.40 -17.64 4.65
CA GLY A 9 14.88 -19.01 4.52
C GLY A 9 13.46 -19.15 5.08
N PRO A 10 12.92 -20.39 5.14
CA PRO A 10 11.56 -20.64 5.63
C PRO A 10 11.41 -20.27 7.11
N ARG A 11 10.21 -19.80 7.50
CA ARG A 11 9.88 -19.50 8.91
C ARG A 11 10.02 -20.77 9.76
N PRO A 12 10.71 -20.71 10.91
CA PRO A 12 10.75 -21.82 11.87
C PRO A 12 9.34 -22.14 12.36
N ALA A 13 8.96 -23.43 12.36
CA ALA A 13 7.63 -23.87 12.77
C ALA A 13 7.46 -23.95 14.31
N GLU A 14 8.54 -24.28 15.02
CA GLU A 14 8.62 -24.30 16.47
C GLU A 14 9.99 -23.72 16.85
N ALA A 15 10.00 -22.53 17.45
CA ALA A 15 11.22 -21.84 17.83
C ALA A 15 10.97 -21.07 19.13
N ASP A 16 12.03 -20.88 19.93
CA ASP A 16 12.00 -19.95 21.05
C ASP A 16 11.75 -18.51 20.58
N PRO A 17 11.26 -17.62 21.47
CA PRO A 17 10.98 -16.22 21.13
C PRO A 17 12.18 -15.49 20.50
N GLU A 18 13.41 -15.78 20.94
CA GLU A 18 14.64 -15.17 20.44
C GLU A 18 14.90 -15.53 18.97
N THR A 19 14.76 -16.80 18.63
CA THR A 19 14.93 -17.32 17.26
C THR A 19 13.81 -16.82 16.35
N GLN A 20 12.58 -16.75 16.84
CA GLN A 20 11.46 -16.18 16.09
C GLN A 20 11.66 -14.69 15.82
N HIS A 21 12.09 -13.92 16.82
CA HIS A 21 12.40 -12.50 16.69
C HIS A 21 13.50 -12.25 15.65
N ALA A 22 14.61 -12.97 15.76
CA ALA A 22 15.73 -12.84 14.83
C ALA A 22 15.31 -13.17 13.37
N TRP A 23 14.49 -14.20 13.17
CA TRP A 23 13.98 -14.54 11.85
C TRP A 23 13.05 -13.46 11.29
N LEU A 24 12.09 -12.97 12.08
CA LEU A 24 11.14 -11.93 11.67
C LEU A 24 11.86 -10.62 11.32
N ALA A 25 12.80 -10.19 12.16
CA ALA A 25 13.61 -9.00 11.92
C ALA A 25 14.41 -9.14 10.61
N LYS A 26 15.06 -10.29 10.39
CA LYS A 26 15.82 -10.56 9.16
C LYS A 26 14.92 -10.62 7.93
N ALA A 27 13.75 -11.24 8.02
CA ALA A 27 12.79 -11.33 6.92
C ALA A 27 12.25 -9.96 6.51
N LEU A 28 11.89 -9.13 7.48
CA LEU A 28 11.44 -7.76 7.22
C LEU A 28 12.54 -6.91 6.57
N LEU A 29 13.79 -7.03 7.01
CA LEU A 29 14.93 -6.34 6.39
C LEU A 29 15.18 -6.81 4.95
N TRP A 30 15.10 -8.12 4.69
CA TRP A 30 15.22 -8.69 3.34
C TRP A 30 14.12 -8.16 2.41
N HIS A 31 12.87 -8.24 2.83
CA HIS A 31 11.75 -7.78 2.00
C HIS A 31 11.72 -6.26 1.84
N ASN A 32 12.17 -5.48 2.83
CA ASN A 32 12.39 -4.04 2.66
C ASN A 32 13.43 -3.72 1.58
N HIS A 33 14.56 -4.44 1.56
CA HIS A 33 15.56 -4.27 0.51
C HIS A 33 14.96 -4.57 -0.88
N LEU A 34 14.28 -5.70 -1.02
CA LEU A 34 13.65 -6.08 -2.29
C LEU A 34 12.60 -5.05 -2.76
N TYR A 35 11.80 -4.55 -1.83
CA TYR A 35 10.72 -3.62 -2.10
C TYR A 35 11.24 -2.21 -2.45
N TYR A 36 12.09 -1.63 -1.60
CA TYR A 36 12.49 -0.23 -1.71
C TYR A 36 13.77 0.01 -2.51
N GLU A 37 14.68 -0.96 -2.60
CA GLU A 37 15.97 -0.81 -3.29
C GLU A 37 16.02 -1.59 -4.61
N ALA A 38 15.62 -2.86 -4.61
CA ALA A 38 15.66 -3.70 -5.81
C ALA A 38 14.44 -3.50 -6.74
N ALA A 39 13.32 -3.00 -6.19
CA ALA A 39 12.03 -2.93 -6.89
C ALA A 39 11.53 -4.28 -7.44
N GLU A 40 11.88 -5.38 -6.76
CA GLU A 40 11.55 -6.77 -7.11
C GLU A 40 10.98 -7.50 -5.88
N PRO A 41 9.77 -7.14 -5.41
CA PRO A 41 9.19 -7.75 -4.21
C PRO A 41 8.87 -9.23 -4.41
N GLU A 42 9.21 -10.05 -3.42
CA GLU A 42 8.93 -11.50 -3.39
C GLU A 42 7.61 -11.86 -2.70
N ILE A 43 7.11 -10.99 -1.81
CA ILE A 43 5.88 -11.18 -1.04
C ILE A 43 4.91 -10.03 -1.26
N SER A 44 3.63 -10.27 -0.97
CA SER A 44 2.62 -9.21 -1.03
C SER A 44 2.77 -8.21 0.13
N ASP A 45 2.27 -7.00 -0.04
CA ASP A 45 2.24 -5.97 1.02
C ASP A 45 1.49 -6.48 2.27
N ALA A 46 0.44 -7.28 2.07
CA ALA A 46 -0.31 -7.88 3.17
C ALA A 46 0.49 -8.95 3.93
N ASP A 47 1.35 -9.72 3.23
CA ASP A 47 2.26 -10.66 3.88
C ASP A 47 3.35 -9.93 4.65
N TYR A 48 3.88 -8.83 4.10
CA TYR A 48 4.84 -7.98 4.79
C TYR A 48 4.23 -7.37 6.07
N ASP A 49 3.01 -6.81 5.97
CA ASP A 49 2.30 -6.25 7.12
C ASP A 49 2.05 -7.31 8.21
N ARG A 50 1.75 -8.56 7.82
CA ARG A 50 1.63 -9.69 8.76
C ARG A 50 2.96 -9.96 9.48
N LEU A 51 4.08 -10.00 8.75
CA LEU A 51 5.41 -10.19 9.37
C LEU A 51 5.74 -9.06 10.36
N MET A 52 5.39 -7.81 10.03
CA MET A 52 5.62 -6.67 10.91
C MET A 52 4.79 -6.79 12.19
N ARG A 53 3.53 -7.19 12.08
CA ARG A 53 2.64 -7.41 13.23
C ARG A 53 3.11 -8.54 14.13
N ASP A 54 3.55 -9.65 13.54
CA ASP A 54 4.10 -10.77 14.30
C ASP A 54 5.33 -10.31 15.11
N LEU A 55 6.15 -9.42 14.56
CA LEU A 55 7.30 -8.84 15.27
C LEU A 55 6.86 -7.84 16.36
N GLU A 56 5.92 -6.95 16.06
CA GLU A 56 5.38 -5.98 17.03
C GLU A 56 4.70 -6.67 18.21
N ALA A 57 3.93 -7.73 17.97
CA ALA A 57 3.30 -8.54 19.01
C ALA A 57 4.35 -9.24 19.88
N LEU A 58 5.36 -9.84 19.25
CA LEU A 58 6.44 -10.52 19.96
C LEU A 58 7.25 -9.57 20.84
N GLU A 59 7.56 -8.36 20.35
CA GLU A 59 8.27 -7.34 21.14
C GLU A 59 7.39 -6.74 22.25
N ALA A 60 6.07 -6.72 22.09
CA ALA A 60 5.16 -6.31 23.15
C ALA A 60 5.10 -7.35 24.29
N GLU A 61 5.12 -8.65 23.95
CA GLU A 61 5.16 -9.75 24.91
C GLU A 61 6.55 -9.90 25.57
N HIS A 62 7.61 -9.63 24.80
CA HIS A 62 9.01 -9.74 25.21
C HIS A 62 9.79 -8.43 24.96
N PRO A 63 9.59 -7.39 25.78
CA PRO A 63 10.25 -6.09 25.60
C PRO A 63 11.78 -6.16 25.58
N GLU A 64 12.38 -7.18 26.23
CA GLU A 64 13.81 -7.44 26.24
C GLU A 64 14.41 -7.79 24.87
N LEU A 65 13.58 -8.23 23.91
CA LEU A 65 14.01 -8.60 22.56
C LEU A 65 14.10 -7.39 21.61
N GLN A 66 13.45 -6.27 21.94
CA GLN A 66 13.45 -5.09 21.09
C GLN A 66 14.84 -4.42 21.09
N THR A 67 15.54 -4.51 19.96
CA THR A 67 16.83 -3.86 19.76
C THR A 67 16.69 -2.48 19.11
N PRO A 68 17.66 -1.56 19.26
CA PRO A 68 17.62 -0.25 18.60
C PRO A 68 17.59 -0.29 17.06
N ASP A 69 18.00 -1.41 16.47
CA ASP A 69 17.96 -1.67 15.03
C ASP A 69 16.72 -2.46 14.57
N SER A 70 15.78 -2.76 15.47
CA SER A 70 14.56 -3.48 15.14
C SER A 70 13.78 -2.78 14.02
N PRO A 71 13.26 -3.52 13.02
CA PRO A 71 12.36 -2.98 11.99
C PRO A 71 11.13 -2.28 12.57
N THR A 72 10.69 -2.63 13.79
CA THR A 72 9.55 -1.98 14.45
C THR A 72 9.84 -0.54 14.88
N LEU A 73 11.11 -0.14 14.97
CA LEU A 73 11.55 1.21 15.34
C LEU A 73 12.02 2.05 14.14
N ARG A 74 12.14 1.46 12.94
CA ARG A 74 12.66 2.10 11.74
C ARG A 74 11.55 2.54 10.79
N VAL A 75 11.84 3.57 9.98
CA VAL A 75 10.97 4.07 8.92
C VAL A 75 11.65 3.84 7.57
N GLY A 76 10.90 3.37 6.58
CA GLY A 76 11.40 3.20 5.22
C GLY A 76 12.51 2.14 5.08
N ALA A 77 13.45 2.38 4.16
CA ALA A 77 14.55 1.47 3.83
C ALA A 77 15.89 2.21 3.68
N GLY A 78 16.95 1.45 3.40
CA GLY A 78 18.28 2.00 3.14
C GLY A 78 18.31 2.96 1.96
N LEU A 79 19.13 4.00 2.07
CA LEU A 79 19.36 4.99 1.02
C LEU A 79 20.32 4.42 -0.02
N ARG A 80 20.03 4.66 -1.31
CA ARG A 80 20.99 4.37 -2.36
C ARG A 80 22.25 5.22 -2.19
N SER A 81 23.40 4.63 -2.54
CA SER A 81 24.69 5.30 -2.46
C SER A 81 25.02 6.17 -3.67
N ASP A 82 24.31 5.98 -4.79
CA ASP A 82 24.54 6.67 -6.06
C ASP A 82 23.68 7.93 -6.25
N LEU A 83 22.76 8.21 -5.33
CA LEU A 83 22.00 9.45 -5.26
C LEU A 83 22.51 10.33 -4.11
N ALA A 84 22.50 11.65 -4.31
CA ALA A 84 22.77 12.59 -3.24
C ALA A 84 21.70 12.46 -2.14
N LYS A 85 22.08 12.77 -0.90
CA LYS A 85 21.21 12.66 0.27
C LYS A 85 20.78 14.04 0.74
N VAL A 86 19.55 14.14 1.25
CA VAL A 86 18.99 15.38 1.80
C VAL A 86 18.31 15.07 3.12
N ASP A 87 18.69 15.79 4.16
CA ASP A 87 18.03 15.71 5.46
C ASP A 87 16.68 16.44 5.41
N HIS A 88 15.63 15.79 5.88
CA HIS A 88 14.32 16.41 6.04
C HIS A 88 14.31 17.29 7.29
N ARG A 89 13.86 18.54 7.17
CA ARG A 89 13.75 19.47 8.31
C ARG A 89 12.80 18.92 9.38
N VAL A 90 11.67 18.38 8.94
CA VAL A 90 10.72 17.63 9.77
C VAL A 90 10.84 16.17 9.37
N PRO A 91 10.90 15.20 10.28
CA PRO A 91 10.91 13.80 9.87
C PRO A 91 9.64 13.40 9.09
N MET A 92 9.80 12.56 8.07
CA MET A 92 8.72 11.84 7.40
C MET A 92 8.47 10.51 8.14
N LEU A 93 7.42 10.48 8.95
CA LEU A 93 7.11 9.33 9.81
C LEU A 93 6.30 8.25 9.08
N SER A 94 6.22 7.07 9.70
CA SER A 94 5.27 6.02 9.31
C SER A 94 3.87 6.33 9.87
N ILE A 95 2.87 5.64 9.36
CA ILE A 95 1.47 5.76 9.81
C ILE A 95 1.07 4.46 10.53
N GLU A 96 0.33 4.57 11.64
CA GLU A 96 -0.31 3.41 12.28
C GLU A 96 -1.35 2.81 11.33
N ASN A 97 -1.36 1.48 11.16
CA ASN A 97 -2.26 0.82 10.22
C ASN A 97 -3.40 0.11 10.97
N ALA A 98 -4.64 0.32 10.51
CA ALA A 98 -5.78 -0.54 10.79
C ALA A 98 -6.08 -1.38 9.54
N MET A 99 -6.12 -2.71 9.69
CA MET A 99 -6.34 -3.67 8.59
C MET A 99 -7.79 -4.17 8.54
N ASN A 100 -8.59 -3.83 9.55
CA ASN A 100 -9.99 -4.16 9.66
C ASN A 100 -10.72 -3.06 10.45
N GLU A 101 -12.05 -3.18 10.48
CA GLU A 101 -12.91 -2.21 11.14
C GLU A 101 -12.70 -2.19 12.65
N GLU A 102 -12.50 -3.35 13.28
CA GLU A 102 -12.32 -3.48 14.72
C GLU A 102 -11.08 -2.71 15.21
N GLU A 103 -9.96 -2.85 14.52
CA GLU A 103 -8.73 -2.09 14.80
C GLU A 103 -8.93 -0.59 14.61
N ALA A 104 -9.67 -0.18 13.57
CA ALA A 104 -9.99 1.24 13.37
C ALA A 104 -10.83 1.78 14.52
N ARG A 105 -11.84 1.03 14.98
CA ARG A 105 -12.68 1.39 16.14
C ARG A 105 -11.87 1.56 17.42
N VAL A 106 -10.87 0.70 17.65
CA VAL A 106 -9.94 0.85 18.78
C VAL A 106 -9.20 2.19 18.69
N TRP A 107 -8.71 2.57 17.51
CA TRP A 107 -8.05 3.86 17.32
C TRP A 107 -9.00 5.04 17.55
N PHE A 108 -10.23 5.00 17.02
CA PHE A 108 -11.22 6.07 17.22
C PHE A 108 -11.62 6.25 18.68
N ASN A 109 -11.83 5.15 19.42
CA ASN A 109 -12.16 5.22 20.85
C ASN A 109 -11.01 5.86 21.63
N ARG A 110 -9.78 5.45 21.35
CA ARG A 110 -8.57 6.01 21.97
C ARG A 110 -8.39 7.49 21.66
N LEU A 111 -8.63 7.91 20.41
CA LEU A 111 -8.59 9.32 20.04
C LEU A 111 -9.66 10.13 20.79
N ALA A 112 -10.87 9.60 20.90
CA ALA A 112 -11.96 10.26 21.61
C ALA A 112 -11.69 10.35 23.13
N ASP A 113 -11.07 9.33 23.73
CA ASP A 113 -10.64 9.39 25.12
C ASP A 113 -9.53 10.43 25.35
N ASP A 114 -8.63 10.60 24.38
CA ASP A 114 -7.50 11.52 24.45
C ASP A 114 -7.87 12.98 24.15
N ALA A 115 -8.77 13.22 23.18
CA ALA A 115 -9.03 14.54 22.60
C ALA A 115 -10.52 14.92 22.50
N GLY A 116 -11.43 14.03 22.88
CA GLY A 116 -12.88 14.24 22.75
C GLY A 116 -13.37 14.21 21.30
N ASP A 117 -14.39 15.00 21.00
CA ASP A 117 -14.93 15.14 19.66
C ASP A 117 -13.98 15.97 18.78
N VAL A 118 -13.49 15.37 17.72
CA VAL A 118 -12.52 15.99 16.81
C VAL A 118 -13.05 16.03 15.38
N GLU A 119 -12.67 17.07 14.65
CA GLU A 119 -12.88 17.08 13.20
C GLU A 119 -11.80 16.24 12.53
N LEU A 120 -12.22 15.33 11.65
CA LEU A 120 -11.33 14.46 10.90
C LEU A 120 -11.39 14.81 9.42
N ILE A 121 -10.26 14.60 8.76
CA ILE A 121 -10.14 14.70 7.32
C ILE A 121 -9.71 13.35 6.75
N CYS A 122 -10.46 12.89 5.77
CA CYS A 122 -10.30 11.57 5.17
C CYS A 122 -9.83 11.72 3.71
N GLU A 123 -8.68 11.13 3.41
CA GLU A 123 -8.03 11.19 2.11
C GLU A 123 -7.74 9.78 1.58
N PRO A 124 -7.84 9.52 0.26
CA PRO A 124 -7.40 8.25 -0.29
C PRO A 124 -5.92 8.01 0.02
N LYS A 125 -5.58 6.76 0.37
CA LYS A 125 -4.20 6.35 0.55
C LYS A 125 -3.63 5.95 -0.81
N TYR A 126 -3.01 6.93 -1.49
CA TYR A 126 -2.43 6.74 -2.81
C TYR A 126 -1.31 5.70 -2.79
N ASP A 127 -1.32 4.80 -3.78
CA ASP A 127 -0.30 3.77 -3.91
C ASP A 127 0.84 4.22 -4.83
N GLY A 128 1.87 4.84 -4.25
CA GLY A 128 3.02 5.35 -5.00
C GLY A 128 4.31 5.44 -4.17
N LEU A 129 5.07 6.51 -4.39
CA LEU A 129 6.27 6.84 -3.62
C LEU A 129 6.12 8.22 -2.99
N SER A 130 6.25 8.28 -1.67
CA SER A 130 6.24 9.55 -0.94
C SER A 130 7.43 10.42 -1.33
N CYS A 131 7.13 11.70 -1.58
CA CYS A 131 8.09 12.70 -2.02
C CYS A 131 7.86 14.01 -1.25
N GLU A 132 8.96 14.67 -0.86
CA GLU A 132 8.96 16.01 -0.29
C GLU A 132 9.52 17.01 -1.30
N LEU A 133 8.90 18.18 -1.39
CA LEU A 133 9.34 19.31 -2.19
C LEU A 133 9.63 20.50 -1.29
N VAL A 134 10.81 21.07 -1.45
CA VAL A 134 11.25 22.28 -0.76
C VAL A 134 11.30 23.42 -1.76
N TYR A 135 10.48 24.44 -1.50
CA TYR A 135 10.47 25.70 -2.22
C TYR A 135 11.09 26.80 -1.39
N GLU A 136 11.88 27.65 -2.03
CA GLU A 136 12.38 28.89 -1.43
C GLU A 136 12.07 30.04 -2.39
N HIS A 137 11.48 31.10 -1.87
CA HIS A 137 10.98 32.25 -2.63
C HIS A 137 10.13 31.81 -3.83
N GLY A 138 9.26 30.83 -3.60
CA GLY A 138 8.32 30.30 -4.59
C GLY A 138 8.95 29.47 -5.72
N LYS A 139 10.23 29.08 -5.64
CA LYS A 139 10.90 28.26 -6.66
C LYS A 139 11.28 26.91 -6.08
N LEU A 140 11.01 25.82 -6.82
CA LEU A 140 11.42 24.47 -6.41
C LEU A 140 12.95 24.39 -6.32
N LYS A 141 13.45 24.17 -5.11
CA LYS A 141 14.88 24.04 -4.81
C LYS A 141 15.32 22.59 -4.76
N VAL A 142 14.61 21.80 -3.95
CA VAL A 142 14.95 20.42 -3.67
C VAL A 142 13.69 19.57 -3.73
N ALA A 143 13.80 18.37 -4.27
CA ALA A 143 12.84 17.30 -4.10
C ALA A 143 13.57 16.07 -3.58
N SER A 144 12.99 15.38 -2.61
CA SER A 144 13.58 14.20 -2.01
C SER A 144 12.56 13.06 -1.85
N THR A 145 13.04 11.82 -1.92
CA THR A 145 12.26 10.65 -1.50
C THR A 145 12.15 10.62 0.03
N ARG A 146 11.26 9.78 0.58
CA ARG A 146 11.18 9.59 2.05
C ARG A 146 12.47 9.02 2.68
N GLY A 147 13.17 8.14 1.94
CA GLY A 147 14.33 7.40 2.45
C GLY A 147 14.06 6.69 3.78
N ASP A 148 14.85 7.01 4.80
CA ASP A 148 14.74 6.45 6.16
C ASP A 148 13.83 7.27 7.10
N GLY A 149 13.12 8.25 6.53
CA GLY A 149 12.23 9.18 7.24
C GLY A 149 12.95 10.41 7.79
N LYS A 150 14.26 10.37 8.03
CA LYS A 150 15.06 11.55 8.42
C LYS A 150 15.86 12.10 7.26
N THR A 151 16.32 11.21 6.40
CA THR A 151 17.13 11.51 5.23
C THR A 151 16.48 10.87 4.02
N GLY A 152 16.36 11.63 2.94
CA GLY A 152 15.85 11.21 1.65
C GLY A 152 16.92 11.18 0.57
N GLU A 153 16.57 10.62 -0.58
CA GLU A 153 17.39 10.67 -1.80
C GLU A 153 16.96 11.89 -2.62
N GLU A 154 17.92 12.70 -3.06
CA GLU A 154 17.72 13.88 -3.90
C GLU A 154 17.27 13.46 -5.31
N VAL A 155 16.08 13.91 -5.72
CA VAL A 155 15.42 13.52 -6.97
C VAL A 155 14.86 14.74 -7.74
N THR A 156 15.34 15.95 -7.47
CA THR A 156 14.89 17.20 -8.11
C THR A 156 14.89 17.15 -9.63
N PRO A 157 15.96 16.66 -10.32
CA PRO A 157 15.96 16.62 -11.77
C PRO A 157 14.82 15.77 -12.32
N ASN A 158 14.48 14.68 -11.62
CA ASN A 158 13.48 13.71 -12.04
C ASN A 158 12.07 14.23 -11.75
N VAL A 159 11.87 14.79 -10.56
CA VAL A 159 10.60 15.41 -10.16
C VAL A 159 10.21 16.57 -11.09
N LYS A 160 11.18 17.36 -11.56
CA LYS A 160 10.94 18.45 -12.53
C LYS A 160 10.40 17.96 -13.89
N THR A 161 10.46 16.65 -14.17
CA THR A 161 9.89 16.07 -15.40
C THR A 161 8.40 15.76 -15.27
N ILE A 162 7.86 15.75 -14.05
CA ILE A 162 6.46 15.47 -13.75
C ILE A 162 5.62 16.71 -14.03
N LYS A 163 4.67 16.61 -14.98
CA LYS A 163 3.87 17.75 -15.44
C LYS A 163 3.00 18.39 -14.35
N SER A 164 2.52 17.60 -13.39
CA SER A 164 1.67 18.08 -12.29
C SER A 164 2.45 18.79 -11.18
N VAL A 165 3.79 18.83 -11.24
CA VAL A 165 4.62 19.47 -10.23
C VAL A 165 4.91 20.92 -10.60
N PRO A 166 4.48 21.91 -9.79
CA PRO A 166 4.71 23.31 -10.09
C PRO A 166 6.18 23.68 -9.88
N THR A 167 6.94 24.03 -10.92
CA THR A 167 8.34 24.50 -10.71
C THR A 167 8.42 25.88 -10.05
N LYS A 168 7.31 26.63 -10.08
CA LYS A 168 7.11 27.92 -9.41
C LYS A 168 5.71 27.97 -8.79
N LEU A 169 5.62 28.48 -7.57
CA LEU A 169 4.35 28.67 -6.87
C LEU A 169 3.56 29.86 -7.44
N LYS A 170 2.23 29.80 -7.26
CA LYS A 170 1.28 30.86 -7.61
C LYS A 170 0.77 31.58 -6.36
N GLY A 171 0.31 32.82 -6.52
CA GLY A 171 -0.32 33.58 -5.43
C GLY A 171 0.66 34.02 -4.34
N GLU A 172 0.13 34.25 -3.13
CA GLU A 172 0.92 34.54 -1.94
C GLU A 172 1.35 33.24 -1.27
N PHE A 173 2.64 33.08 -1.02
CA PHE A 173 3.25 31.89 -0.45
C PHE A 173 4.31 32.29 0.58
N PRO A 174 4.63 31.43 1.57
CA PRO A 174 5.67 31.71 2.55
C PRO A 174 7.06 31.71 1.90
N GLU A 175 8.04 32.29 2.60
CA GLU A 175 9.43 32.37 2.12
C GLU A 175 10.01 30.99 1.83
N ARG A 176 9.73 30.03 2.70
CA ARG A 176 10.08 28.62 2.55
C ARG A 176 8.81 27.80 2.69
N LEU A 177 8.60 26.87 1.77
CA LEU A 177 7.47 25.95 1.80
C LEU A 177 7.97 24.52 1.60
N GLU A 178 7.55 23.62 2.47
CA GLU A 178 7.85 22.19 2.40
C GLU A 178 6.53 21.42 2.21
N VAL A 179 6.36 20.78 1.06
CA VAL A 179 5.13 20.08 0.69
C VAL A 179 5.42 18.60 0.47
N ARG A 180 4.56 17.74 1.01
CA ARG A 180 4.65 16.29 0.88
C ARG A 180 3.47 15.73 0.11
N GLY A 181 3.76 14.71 -0.66
CA GLY A 181 2.81 14.10 -1.58
C GLY A 181 3.26 12.71 -1.99
N GLU A 182 2.49 12.13 -2.91
CA GLU A 182 2.78 10.83 -3.50
C GLU A 182 3.02 11.01 -5.00
N VAL A 183 4.12 10.43 -5.50
CA VAL A 183 4.36 10.24 -6.92
C VAL A 183 3.85 8.86 -7.31
N TYR A 184 2.98 8.79 -8.32
CA TYR A 184 2.31 7.57 -8.75
C TYR A 184 2.23 7.49 -10.27
N ILE A 185 1.68 6.40 -10.80
CA ILE A 185 1.35 6.24 -12.22
C ILE A 185 -0.13 5.89 -12.32
N GLU A 186 -0.86 6.58 -13.18
CA GLU A 186 -2.26 6.28 -13.47
C GLU A 186 -2.42 4.92 -14.16
N LYS A 187 -3.50 4.20 -13.85
CA LYS A 187 -3.76 2.83 -14.32
C LYS A 187 -3.73 2.75 -15.85
N GLN A 188 -4.40 3.68 -16.53
CA GLN A 188 -4.43 3.72 -17.98
C GLN A 188 -3.04 3.97 -18.57
N ALA A 189 -2.32 4.96 -18.06
CA ALA A 189 -0.99 5.29 -18.56
C ALA A 189 0.03 4.17 -18.29
N PHE A 190 -0.14 3.41 -17.20
CA PHE A 190 0.64 2.20 -16.92
C PHE A 190 0.36 1.09 -17.94
N ALA A 191 -0.91 0.85 -18.27
CA ALA A 191 -1.29 -0.12 -19.28
C ALA A 191 -0.71 0.23 -20.66
N GLU A 192 -0.83 1.49 -21.08
CA GLU A 192 -0.25 1.99 -22.33
C GLU A 192 1.29 1.87 -22.36
N LEU A 193 1.96 2.11 -21.23
CA LEU A 193 3.40 1.90 -21.10
C LEU A 193 3.79 0.43 -21.32
N ASN A 194 3.08 -0.50 -20.69
CA ASN A 194 3.35 -1.92 -20.83
C ASN A 194 3.03 -2.45 -22.24
N GLU A 195 1.91 -2.03 -22.83
CA GLU A 195 1.56 -2.39 -24.20
C GLU A 195 2.66 -1.98 -25.19
N ARG A 196 3.17 -0.74 -25.05
CA ARG A 196 4.28 -0.28 -25.88
C ARG A 196 5.56 -1.11 -25.67
N LEU A 197 5.88 -1.49 -24.44
CA LEU A 197 7.05 -2.34 -24.15
C LEU A 197 6.91 -3.74 -24.75
N GLU A 198 5.71 -4.32 -24.72
CA GLU A 198 5.44 -5.62 -25.36
C GLU A 198 5.61 -5.55 -26.88
N GLN A 199 5.09 -4.50 -27.52
CA GLN A 199 5.27 -4.26 -28.95
C GLN A 199 6.75 -4.10 -29.34
N GLU A 200 7.56 -3.52 -28.46
CA GLU A 200 9.01 -3.37 -28.61
C GLU A 200 9.81 -4.65 -28.26
N GLY A 201 9.15 -5.71 -27.77
CA GLY A 201 9.80 -6.95 -27.31
C GLY A 201 10.60 -6.78 -26.02
N ALA A 202 10.32 -5.73 -25.25
CA ALA A 202 10.98 -5.41 -23.99
C ALA A 202 10.25 -6.01 -22.78
N LYS A 203 10.97 -6.14 -21.65
CA LYS A 203 10.37 -6.59 -20.38
C LYS A 203 9.36 -5.54 -19.87
N THR A 204 8.15 -5.99 -19.57
CA THR A 204 7.10 -5.16 -18.95
C THR A 204 7.33 -4.92 -17.47
N TYR A 205 6.65 -3.93 -16.94
CA TYR A 205 6.62 -3.63 -15.52
C TYR A 205 5.50 -4.39 -14.80
N VAL A 206 5.74 -4.71 -13.53
CA VAL A 206 4.84 -5.56 -12.73
C VAL A 206 3.70 -4.77 -12.09
N ASN A 207 3.96 -3.61 -11.50
CA ASN A 207 2.93 -2.77 -10.90
C ASN A 207 3.25 -1.27 -10.99
N PRO A 208 2.23 -0.39 -10.91
CA PRO A 208 2.41 1.07 -10.98
C PRO A 208 3.34 1.63 -9.90
N ARG A 209 3.22 1.19 -8.64
CA ARG A 209 3.97 1.71 -7.49
C ARG A 209 5.49 1.55 -7.65
N ASN A 210 5.94 0.33 -7.92
CA ASN A 210 7.36 0.02 -8.11
C ASN A 210 7.91 0.71 -9.35
N THR A 211 7.08 0.83 -10.38
CA THR A 211 7.44 1.56 -11.60
C THR A 211 7.61 3.05 -11.31
N ALA A 212 6.72 3.66 -10.53
CA ALA A 212 6.82 5.05 -10.09
C ALA A 212 8.11 5.27 -9.28
N SER A 213 8.34 4.42 -8.28
CA SER A 213 9.52 4.47 -7.41
C SER A 213 10.83 4.34 -8.20
N GLY A 214 10.94 3.30 -9.04
CA GLY A 214 12.11 3.07 -9.89
C GLY A 214 12.33 4.18 -10.92
N SER A 215 11.25 4.73 -11.47
CA SER A 215 11.32 5.83 -12.45
C SER A 215 11.75 7.13 -11.80
N LEU A 216 11.33 7.40 -10.56
CA LEU A 216 11.72 8.63 -9.85
C LEU A 216 13.18 8.61 -9.40
N ARG A 217 13.78 7.42 -9.22
CA ARG A 217 15.17 7.24 -8.78
C ARG A 217 16.17 6.92 -9.90
N GLN A 218 15.87 7.33 -11.14
CA GLN A 218 16.80 7.19 -12.26
C GLN A 218 17.95 8.20 -12.16
N LEU A 219 19.18 7.77 -12.46
CA LEU A 219 20.32 8.71 -12.56
C LEU A 219 20.19 9.67 -13.75
N ASP A 220 19.55 9.23 -14.82
CA ASP A 220 19.27 10.04 -16.00
C ASP A 220 17.80 10.50 -15.98
N PRO A 221 17.51 11.80 -15.74
CA PRO A 221 16.15 12.31 -15.65
C PRO A 221 15.36 12.14 -16.96
N ARG A 222 16.03 11.96 -18.10
CA ARG A 222 15.34 11.69 -19.39
C ARG A 222 14.58 10.36 -19.35
N LYS A 223 15.06 9.38 -18.55
CA LYS A 223 14.35 8.12 -18.35
C LYS A 223 13.09 8.32 -17.51
N SER A 224 13.14 9.17 -16.48
CA SER A 224 11.97 9.57 -15.70
C SER A 224 10.95 10.33 -16.57
N ALA A 225 11.43 11.24 -17.42
CA ALA A 225 10.57 12.01 -18.34
C ALA A 225 9.84 11.12 -19.36
N ALA A 226 10.40 9.96 -19.69
CA ALA A 226 9.80 8.96 -20.59
C ALA A 226 8.81 8.02 -19.87
N ARG A 227 8.50 8.28 -18.60
CA ARG A 227 7.56 7.51 -17.79
C ARG A 227 6.37 8.40 -17.43
N PRO A 228 5.14 7.87 -17.45
CA PRO A 228 3.93 8.67 -17.21
C PRO A 228 3.72 8.90 -15.71
N LEU A 229 4.67 9.57 -15.06
CA LEU A 229 4.58 9.93 -13.66
C LEU A 229 3.55 11.05 -13.46
N SER A 230 2.70 10.86 -12.45
CA SER A 230 1.78 11.86 -11.88
C SER A 230 2.13 12.07 -10.41
N ALA A 231 1.68 13.18 -9.83
CA ALA A 231 1.89 13.48 -8.42
C ALA A 231 0.69 14.18 -7.81
N VAL A 232 0.39 13.85 -6.55
CA VAL A 232 -0.66 14.44 -5.72
C VAL A 232 -0.10 14.86 -4.38
N TRP A 233 -0.51 16.02 -3.87
CA TRP A 233 0.06 16.64 -2.67
C TRP A 233 -0.98 16.70 -1.55
N TYR A 234 -0.58 16.32 -0.33
CA TYR A 234 -1.50 16.07 0.77
C TYR A 234 -1.03 16.62 2.12
N GLN A 235 0.14 17.26 2.22
CA GLN A 235 0.62 17.78 3.50
C GLN A 235 1.59 18.95 3.30
N VAL A 236 1.43 19.98 4.12
CA VAL A 236 2.47 20.99 4.37
C VAL A 236 3.26 20.52 5.59
N ALA A 237 4.57 20.36 5.47
CA ALA A 237 5.40 19.77 6.53
C ALA A 237 5.53 20.68 7.77
N ASN A 238 5.56 21.99 7.54
CA ASN A 238 5.57 23.04 8.57
C ASN A 238 4.42 24.02 8.31
N PRO A 239 3.18 23.71 8.75
CA PRO A 239 2.02 24.56 8.47
C PRO A 239 2.10 25.93 9.17
N GLU A 240 2.79 26.02 10.32
CA GLU A 240 3.00 27.27 11.06
C GLU A 240 3.74 28.34 10.24
N ASP A 241 4.75 27.94 9.45
CA ASP A 241 5.51 28.83 8.58
C ASP A 241 4.62 29.47 7.50
N ALA A 242 3.49 28.84 7.18
CA ALA A 242 2.49 29.31 6.23
C ALA A 242 1.26 29.95 6.91
N GLY A 243 1.24 30.05 8.24
CA GLY A 243 0.10 30.56 9.00
C GLY A 243 -1.16 29.71 8.90
N LEU A 244 -1.01 28.41 8.59
CA LEU A 244 -2.13 27.48 8.43
C LEU A 244 -2.51 26.87 9.77
N THR A 245 -3.81 26.74 10.04
CA THR A 245 -4.33 26.23 11.32
C THR A 245 -4.93 24.84 11.21
N SER A 246 -5.32 24.42 10.00
CA SER A 246 -5.90 23.10 9.77
C SER A 246 -5.43 22.44 8.47
N GLN A 247 -5.58 21.13 8.41
CA GLN A 247 -5.26 20.31 7.25
C GLN A 247 -6.17 20.65 6.05
N SER A 248 -7.43 21.01 6.29
CA SER A 248 -8.33 21.48 5.25
C SER A 248 -7.88 22.81 4.62
N GLU A 249 -7.45 23.78 5.45
CA GLU A 249 -6.83 25.02 4.98
C GLU A 249 -5.55 24.75 4.19
N ALA A 250 -4.71 23.83 4.67
CA ALA A 250 -3.49 23.46 3.99
C ALA A 250 -3.76 22.90 2.58
N ILE A 251 -4.79 22.07 2.42
CA ILE A 251 -5.17 21.53 1.11
C ILE A 251 -5.63 22.63 0.17
N GLU A 252 -6.47 23.57 0.62
CA GLU A 252 -6.89 24.70 -0.22
C GLU A 252 -5.73 25.64 -0.57
N ALA A 253 -4.84 25.91 0.39
CA ALA A 253 -3.65 26.72 0.15
C ALA A 253 -2.74 26.07 -0.90
N MET A 254 -2.50 24.75 -0.80
CA MET A 254 -1.74 24.00 -1.81
C MET A 254 -2.36 24.12 -3.21
N ARG A 255 -3.68 24.03 -3.34
CA ARG A 255 -4.36 24.25 -4.63
C ARG A 255 -4.14 25.66 -5.15
N GLY A 256 -4.27 26.66 -4.28
CA GLY A 256 -3.98 28.07 -4.60
C GLY A 256 -2.55 28.30 -5.09
N TRP A 257 -1.57 27.58 -4.52
CA TRP A 257 -0.17 27.63 -4.93
C TRP A 257 0.13 26.86 -6.22
N GLY A 258 -0.84 26.09 -6.75
CA GLY A 258 -0.75 25.37 -8.02
C GLY A 258 -0.41 23.89 -7.91
N PHE A 259 -0.51 23.30 -6.72
CA PHE A 259 -0.37 21.85 -6.53
C PHE A 259 -1.68 21.13 -6.90
N VAL A 260 -1.56 19.94 -7.46
CA VAL A 260 -2.69 19.00 -7.60
C VAL A 260 -2.91 18.29 -6.27
N THR A 261 -4.13 18.37 -5.74
CA THR A 261 -4.53 17.74 -4.48
C THR A 261 -5.67 16.75 -4.67
N SER A 262 -6.09 16.08 -3.61
CA SER A 262 -7.26 15.19 -3.62
C SER A 262 -8.54 15.88 -4.13
N LYS A 263 -8.73 17.19 -3.88
CA LYS A 263 -9.87 18.00 -4.39
C LYS A 263 -9.93 18.13 -5.90
N ASP A 264 -8.80 18.00 -6.57
CA ASP A 264 -8.72 18.15 -8.03
C ASP A 264 -8.92 16.80 -8.74
N LEU A 265 -8.61 15.71 -8.04
CA LEU A 265 -8.71 14.35 -8.55
C LEU A 265 -10.05 13.67 -8.24
N LEU A 266 -10.71 14.10 -7.16
CA LEU A 266 -11.96 13.54 -6.68
C LEU A 266 -12.88 14.69 -6.28
N ASN A 267 -14.02 14.82 -6.96
CA ASN A 267 -15.00 15.88 -6.67
C ASN A 267 -15.49 15.85 -5.22
N ASP A 268 -15.45 14.67 -4.58
CA ASP A 268 -15.90 14.43 -3.22
C ASP A 268 -14.71 14.17 -2.25
N SER A 269 -13.52 14.73 -2.44
CA SER A 269 -12.36 14.51 -1.54
C SER A 269 -11.55 15.79 -1.34
N PRO A 270 -10.79 15.99 -0.24
CA PRO A 270 -10.90 15.27 1.01
C PRO A 270 -12.28 15.51 1.62
N LEU A 271 -12.82 14.49 2.29
CA LEU A 271 -14.05 14.66 3.04
C LEU A 271 -13.70 15.08 4.45
N GLN A 272 -14.21 16.23 4.84
CA GLN A 272 -14.27 16.66 6.22
C GLN A 272 -15.43 15.92 6.87
N VAL A 273 -15.11 15.08 7.85
CA VAL A 273 -16.08 14.32 8.61
C VAL A 273 -15.91 14.72 10.06
N LYS A 274 -16.97 15.26 10.66
CA LYS A 274 -17.02 15.36 12.12
C LYS A 274 -17.37 14.00 12.64
N THR A 275 -16.48 13.41 13.43
CA THR A 275 -16.66 12.05 13.93
C THR A 275 -16.84 12.08 15.43
N LEU A 276 -17.85 11.36 15.91
CA LEU A 276 -18.09 11.08 17.32
C LEU A 276 -17.45 9.73 17.68
N HIS A 277 -17.46 9.39 18.98
CA HIS A 277 -17.02 8.09 19.49
C HIS A 277 -17.40 6.91 18.56
N GLY A 278 -16.44 6.04 18.25
CA GLY A 278 -16.66 4.81 17.49
C GLY A 278 -16.40 4.89 15.98
N GLY A 279 -16.29 6.08 15.38
CA GLY A 279 -15.77 6.21 14.01
C GLY A 279 -16.74 5.88 12.86
N ASP A 280 -18.03 5.70 13.13
CA ASP A 280 -18.99 5.12 12.17
C ASP A 280 -19.02 5.82 10.81
N SER A 281 -19.12 7.15 10.80
CA SER A 281 -19.14 7.92 9.53
C SER A 281 -17.85 7.79 8.71
N VAL A 282 -16.70 7.55 9.37
CA VAL A 282 -15.42 7.32 8.68
C VAL A 282 -15.37 5.90 8.13
N ILE A 283 -15.92 4.92 8.84
CA ILE A 283 -16.02 3.53 8.39
C ILE A 283 -16.95 3.42 7.17
N GLU A 284 -18.11 4.09 7.19
CA GLU A 284 -19.01 4.17 6.03
C GLU A 284 -18.31 4.76 4.80
N LEU A 285 -17.53 5.83 5.01
CA LEU A 285 -16.74 6.43 3.94
C LEU A 285 -15.62 5.50 3.44
N PHE A 286 -14.92 4.82 4.34
CA PHE A 286 -13.92 3.82 3.99
C PHE A 286 -14.50 2.73 3.08
N ASN A 287 -15.69 2.21 3.42
CA ASN A 287 -16.39 1.21 2.60
C ASN A 287 -16.76 1.78 1.21
N THR A 288 -17.19 3.04 1.15
CA THR A 288 -17.46 3.72 -0.13
C THR A 288 -16.21 3.81 -1.01
N TYR A 289 -15.04 4.12 -0.43
CA TYR A 289 -13.79 4.10 -1.18
C TYR A 289 -13.37 2.68 -1.59
N ALA A 290 -13.58 1.69 -0.72
CA ALA A 290 -13.27 0.29 -1.01
C ALA A 290 -14.05 -0.21 -2.24
N GLU A 291 -15.34 0.12 -2.35
CA GLU A 291 -16.18 -0.23 -3.49
C GLU A 291 -15.74 0.48 -4.79
N LYS A 292 -15.39 1.77 -4.70
CA LYS A 292 -15.03 2.59 -5.86
C LYS A 292 -13.58 2.47 -6.28
N ARG A 293 -12.69 1.85 -5.49
CA ARG A 293 -11.23 1.87 -5.72
C ARG A 293 -10.81 1.44 -7.12
N HIS A 294 -11.53 0.50 -7.74
CA HIS A 294 -11.20 -0.01 -9.07
C HIS A 294 -11.56 0.96 -10.19
N SER A 295 -12.59 1.81 -10.01
CA SER A 295 -12.99 2.80 -11.00
C SER A 295 -12.15 4.07 -10.98
N LEU A 296 -11.36 4.28 -9.92
CA LEU A 296 -10.42 5.40 -9.84
C LEU A 296 -9.31 5.27 -10.89
N PRO A 297 -8.84 6.39 -11.48
CA PRO A 297 -7.78 6.37 -12.51
C PRO A 297 -6.39 6.03 -11.93
N PHE A 298 -6.27 5.89 -10.62
CA PHE A 298 -5.06 5.55 -9.89
C PHE A 298 -5.32 4.46 -8.86
N GLU A 299 -4.25 3.83 -8.38
CA GLU A 299 -4.32 2.82 -7.32
C GLU A 299 -4.36 3.49 -5.94
N ILE A 300 -5.20 2.93 -5.07
CA ILE A 300 -5.28 3.27 -3.65
C ILE A 300 -5.30 1.98 -2.83
N ASP A 301 -4.54 1.94 -1.75
CA ASP A 301 -4.46 0.77 -0.86
C ASP A 301 -5.26 0.96 0.45
N GLY A 302 -5.97 2.08 0.57
CA GLY A 302 -6.80 2.38 1.72
C GLY A 302 -7.25 3.83 1.78
N MET A 303 -7.48 4.30 3.00
CA MET A 303 -7.81 5.67 3.34
C MET A 303 -6.95 6.13 4.53
N VAL A 304 -6.48 7.37 4.47
CA VAL A 304 -5.77 8.03 5.57
C VAL A 304 -6.74 8.96 6.28
N VAL A 305 -6.81 8.83 7.60
CA VAL A 305 -7.64 9.62 8.50
C VAL A 305 -6.72 10.49 9.35
N LYS A 306 -6.95 11.81 9.34
CA LYS A 306 -6.15 12.77 10.12
C LYS A 306 -7.04 13.65 10.97
N VAL A 307 -6.60 14.01 12.17
CA VAL A 307 -7.20 15.14 12.91
C VAL A 307 -7.01 16.42 12.09
N ASN A 308 -8.06 17.19 11.88
CA ASN A 308 -8.02 18.37 11.01
C ASN A 308 -7.21 19.53 11.62
N ASP A 309 -7.33 19.76 12.93
CA ASP A 309 -6.71 20.88 13.64
C ASP A 309 -5.22 20.63 13.97
N PHE A 310 -4.32 21.53 13.56
CA PHE A 310 -2.87 21.35 13.77
C PHE A 310 -2.42 21.56 15.22
N ALA A 311 -3.10 22.41 16.00
CA ALA A 311 -2.77 22.58 17.42
C ALA A 311 -3.06 21.29 18.18
N MET A 312 -4.18 20.63 17.87
CA MET A 312 -4.52 19.33 18.42
C MET A 312 -3.57 18.22 17.96
N GLN A 313 -3.10 18.24 16.71
CA GLN A 313 -2.04 17.33 16.26
C GLN A 313 -0.76 17.48 17.10
N ALA A 314 -0.37 18.72 17.42
CA ALA A 314 0.80 19.00 18.25
C ALA A 314 0.62 18.49 19.69
N GLU A 315 -0.57 18.65 20.28
CA GLU A 315 -0.91 18.14 21.61
C GLU A 315 -0.91 16.61 21.68
N LEU A 316 -1.51 15.95 20.67
CA LEU A 316 -1.55 14.49 20.58
C LEU A 316 -0.15 13.89 20.41
N GLY A 317 0.70 14.53 19.61
CA GLY A 317 2.09 14.16 19.40
C GLY A 317 2.29 12.83 18.67
N VAL A 318 3.44 12.20 18.92
CA VAL A 318 3.94 11.03 18.18
C VAL A 318 4.26 9.90 19.17
N ARG A 319 3.89 8.66 18.82
CA ARG A 319 4.44 7.44 19.44
C ARG A 319 5.64 6.99 18.62
N SER A 320 6.60 6.28 19.23
CA SER A 320 7.81 5.68 18.61
C SER A 320 8.11 6.09 17.15
N LYS A 321 7.32 5.60 16.18
CA LYS A 321 7.43 5.93 14.74
C LYS A 321 6.17 6.48 14.05
N SER A 322 5.04 6.65 14.75
CA SER A 322 3.75 7.03 14.14
C SER A 322 3.02 8.16 14.89
N PRO A 323 2.45 9.15 14.19
CA PRO A 323 1.65 10.20 14.82
C PRO A 323 0.35 9.65 15.42
N ARG A 324 -0.04 10.13 16.61
CA ARG A 324 -1.28 9.68 17.28
C ARG A 324 -2.56 10.21 16.63
N TYR A 325 -2.43 11.29 15.88
CA TYR A 325 -3.51 11.97 15.17
C TYR A 325 -3.74 11.45 13.74
N LEU A 326 -3.04 10.38 13.34
CA LEU A 326 -3.02 9.88 11.96
C LEU A 326 -3.21 8.36 11.93
N LEU A 327 -4.17 7.87 11.15
CA LEU A 327 -4.44 6.45 10.93
C LEU A 327 -4.49 6.13 9.43
N ALA A 328 -3.89 5.02 9.03
CA ALA A 328 -4.07 4.43 7.71
C ALA A 328 -5.01 3.23 7.83
N MET A 329 -6.25 3.39 7.39
CA MET A 329 -7.19 2.28 7.23
C MET A 329 -6.89 1.60 5.89
N LYS A 330 -6.32 0.40 5.91
CA LYS A 330 -5.98 -0.34 4.69
C LYS A 330 -7.15 -1.20 4.23
N PHE A 331 -7.34 -1.30 2.93
CA PHE A 331 -8.37 -2.19 2.42
C PHE A 331 -8.01 -3.65 2.69
N PRO A 332 -9.03 -4.51 2.87
CA PRO A 332 -8.79 -5.94 2.89
C PRO A 332 -8.14 -6.34 1.55
N PRO A 333 -7.06 -7.11 1.61
CA PRO A 333 -6.34 -7.51 0.41
C PRO A 333 -7.18 -8.45 -0.43
N GLU A 334 -7.00 -8.31 -1.74
CA GLU A 334 -7.73 -9.07 -2.75
C GLU A 334 -7.14 -10.43 -3.03
N GLU A 335 -5.98 -10.73 -2.43
CA GLU A 335 -5.28 -11.99 -2.61
C GLU A 335 -4.95 -12.65 -1.28
N ARG A 336 -5.21 -13.95 -1.20
CA ARG A 336 -4.82 -14.78 -0.07
C ARG A 336 -4.40 -16.16 -0.50
N GLU A 337 -3.42 -16.67 0.23
CA GLU A 337 -3.11 -18.08 0.18
C GLU A 337 -4.07 -18.88 1.06
N THR A 338 -4.57 -19.98 0.51
CA THR A 338 -5.35 -20.98 1.26
C THR A 338 -5.03 -22.38 0.73
N THR A 339 -5.68 -23.40 1.24
CA THR A 339 -5.52 -24.79 0.79
C THR A 339 -6.71 -25.19 -0.06
N CYS A 340 -6.46 -25.75 -1.25
CA CYS A 340 -7.48 -26.43 -2.05
C CYS A 340 -7.83 -27.74 -1.36
N GLU A 341 -8.95 -27.80 -0.65
CA GLU A 341 -9.38 -29.03 0.05
C GLU A 341 -9.92 -30.06 -0.94
N LYS A 342 -10.68 -29.60 -1.94
CA LYS A 342 -11.35 -30.46 -2.91
C LYS A 342 -11.62 -29.71 -4.21
N ILE A 343 -11.68 -30.43 -5.33
CA ILE A 343 -12.17 -29.91 -6.60
C ILE A 343 -13.52 -30.56 -6.92
N GLU A 344 -14.55 -29.75 -7.05
CA GLU A 344 -15.89 -30.19 -7.41
C GLU A 344 -16.28 -29.67 -8.79
N VAL A 345 -17.28 -30.30 -9.41
CA VAL A 345 -17.84 -29.84 -10.69
C VAL A 345 -19.29 -29.40 -10.51
N GLN A 346 -19.62 -28.24 -11.06
CA GLN A 346 -20.98 -27.70 -11.06
C GLN A 346 -21.56 -27.72 -12.48
N VAL A 347 -22.81 -28.17 -12.61
CA VAL A 347 -23.52 -28.20 -13.90
C VAL A 347 -24.41 -26.97 -14.01
N GLY A 348 -24.04 -26.05 -14.90
CA GLY A 348 -24.78 -24.82 -15.17
C GLY A 348 -26.11 -25.06 -15.89
N ARG A 349 -26.93 -24.00 -15.98
CA ARG A 349 -28.25 -24.05 -16.64
C ARG A 349 -28.19 -24.47 -18.12
N THR A 350 -27.08 -24.17 -18.80
CA THR A 350 -26.83 -24.51 -20.21
C THR A 350 -26.13 -25.87 -20.38
N GLY A 351 -25.91 -26.62 -19.32
CA GLY A 351 -25.16 -27.88 -19.34
C GLY A 351 -23.63 -27.73 -19.21
N ALA A 352 -23.11 -26.50 -19.11
CA ALA A 352 -21.69 -26.27 -18.89
C ALA A 352 -21.22 -26.89 -17.55
N VAL A 353 -20.21 -27.75 -17.60
CA VAL A 353 -19.61 -28.39 -16.41
C VAL A 353 -18.40 -27.56 -15.98
N THR A 354 -18.56 -26.80 -14.91
CA THR A 354 -17.55 -25.85 -14.42
C THR A 354 -16.85 -26.38 -13.18
N PRO A 355 -15.52 -26.49 -13.17
CA PRO A 355 -14.78 -26.90 -11.98
C PRO A 355 -14.70 -25.77 -10.96
N VAL A 356 -14.85 -26.12 -9.69
CA VAL A 356 -14.80 -25.21 -8.55
C VAL A 356 -13.88 -25.79 -7.49
N CYS A 357 -12.92 -24.99 -7.04
CA CYS A 357 -12.08 -25.28 -5.89
C CYS A 357 -12.87 -25.00 -4.61
N VAL A 358 -13.06 -26.02 -3.78
CA VAL A 358 -13.49 -25.90 -2.39
C VAL A 358 -12.22 -25.78 -1.55
N MET A 359 -12.14 -24.75 -0.71
CA MET A 359 -10.90 -24.39 -0.02
C MET A 359 -11.13 -24.05 1.44
N THR A 360 -10.06 -24.09 2.24
CA THR A 360 -10.10 -23.63 3.63
C THR A 360 -10.61 -22.18 3.65
N PRO A 361 -11.62 -21.83 4.49
CA PRO A 361 -12.19 -20.48 4.51
C PRO A 361 -11.12 -19.41 4.72
N VAL A 362 -11.11 -18.39 3.87
CA VAL A 362 -10.09 -17.34 3.92
C VAL A 362 -10.69 -15.96 3.60
N PRO A 363 -10.37 -14.90 4.36
CA PRO A 363 -10.90 -13.56 4.11
C PRO A 363 -10.18 -12.89 2.94
N VAL A 364 -10.89 -12.63 1.83
CA VAL A 364 -10.36 -12.04 0.59
C VAL A 364 -11.31 -10.95 0.08
N GLY A 365 -10.79 -9.74 -0.15
CA GLY A 365 -11.60 -8.62 -0.65
C GLY A 365 -12.79 -8.29 0.27
N GLY A 366 -12.61 -8.40 1.59
CA GLY A 366 -13.61 -8.02 2.59
C GLY A 366 -14.66 -9.10 2.93
N VAL A 367 -14.62 -10.27 2.31
CA VAL A 367 -15.53 -11.39 2.64
C VAL A 367 -14.76 -12.68 2.86
N THR A 368 -15.31 -13.57 3.70
CA THR A 368 -14.78 -14.93 3.84
C THR A 368 -15.19 -15.78 2.64
N VAL A 369 -14.20 -16.23 1.88
CA VAL A 369 -14.41 -17.05 0.68
C VAL A 369 -14.09 -18.51 1.00
N THR A 370 -14.97 -19.41 0.56
CA THR A 370 -14.82 -20.87 0.70
C THR A 370 -14.76 -21.60 -0.64
N HIS A 371 -15.05 -20.91 -1.75
CA HIS A 371 -15.04 -21.44 -3.10
C HIS A 371 -14.34 -20.49 -4.08
N ALA A 372 -13.59 -21.04 -5.02
CA ALA A 372 -13.00 -20.29 -6.11
C ALA A 372 -13.20 -21.01 -7.45
N SER A 373 -13.47 -20.24 -8.50
CA SER A 373 -13.58 -20.76 -9.86
C SER A 373 -12.21 -21.28 -10.34
N LEU A 374 -12.24 -22.44 -10.99
CA LEU A 374 -11.12 -22.97 -11.78
C LEU A 374 -11.38 -22.82 -13.29
N HIS A 375 -12.41 -22.06 -13.66
CA HIS A 375 -12.83 -21.77 -15.04
C HIS A 375 -13.22 -22.99 -15.90
N ASN A 376 -12.27 -23.84 -16.28
CA ASN A 376 -12.47 -24.98 -17.19
C ASN A 376 -11.34 -26.01 -17.03
N ALA A 377 -11.36 -27.07 -17.84
CA ALA A 377 -10.37 -28.14 -17.78
C ALA A 377 -8.95 -27.68 -18.15
N ASP A 378 -8.81 -26.85 -19.19
CA ASP A 378 -7.53 -26.32 -19.65
C ASP A 378 -6.85 -25.49 -18.55
N GLU A 379 -7.63 -24.74 -17.78
CA GLU A 379 -7.12 -23.93 -16.68
C GLU A 379 -6.64 -24.79 -15.50
N ILE A 380 -7.31 -25.92 -15.21
CA ILE A 380 -6.79 -26.89 -14.22
C ILE A 380 -5.43 -27.43 -14.67
N GLU A 381 -5.30 -27.81 -15.94
CA GLU A 381 -4.05 -28.32 -16.51
C GLU A 381 -2.95 -27.25 -16.47
N ARG A 382 -3.28 -26.01 -16.86
CA ARG A 382 -2.35 -24.86 -16.81
C ARG A 382 -1.88 -24.56 -15.39
N LEU A 383 -2.79 -24.59 -14.42
CA LEU A 383 -2.46 -24.35 -13.01
C LEU A 383 -1.70 -25.52 -12.38
N GLY A 384 -1.89 -26.74 -12.90
CA GLY A 384 -1.36 -27.97 -12.31
C GLY A 384 -1.91 -28.24 -10.91
N ILE A 385 -3.10 -27.73 -10.61
CA ILE A 385 -3.70 -27.76 -9.27
C ILE A 385 -4.16 -29.17 -8.89
N ARG A 386 -3.86 -29.56 -7.66
CA ARG A 386 -4.29 -30.81 -7.04
C ARG A 386 -5.00 -30.57 -5.71
N GLU A 387 -5.86 -31.50 -5.32
CA GLU A 387 -6.43 -31.50 -3.98
C GLU A 387 -5.32 -31.63 -2.92
N GLY A 388 -5.38 -30.79 -1.89
CA GLY A 388 -4.37 -30.59 -0.87
C GLY A 388 -3.38 -29.46 -1.16
N ASP A 389 -3.32 -28.92 -2.39
CA ASP A 389 -2.35 -27.89 -2.75
C ASP A 389 -2.58 -26.56 -2.00
N ARG A 390 -1.47 -25.86 -1.71
CA ARG A 390 -1.53 -24.45 -1.30
C ARG A 390 -1.67 -23.60 -2.55
N ILE A 391 -2.71 -22.77 -2.57
CA ILE A 391 -3.13 -21.97 -3.72
C ILE A 391 -3.19 -20.49 -3.35
N LEU A 392 -2.98 -19.63 -4.33
CA LEU A 392 -3.23 -18.19 -4.23
C LEU A 392 -4.58 -17.89 -4.88
N VAL A 393 -5.50 -17.34 -4.10
CA VAL A 393 -6.86 -16.99 -4.52
C VAL A 393 -6.99 -15.49 -4.61
N HIS A 394 -7.67 -15.02 -5.64
CA HIS A 394 -7.93 -13.61 -5.88
C HIS A 394 -9.42 -13.31 -5.95
N ARG A 395 -9.85 -12.23 -5.30
CA ARG A 395 -11.19 -11.66 -5.40
C ARG A 395 -11.11 -10.14 -5.32
N ALA A 396 -11.47 -9.48 -6.42
CA ALA A 396 -11.64 -8.03 -6.50
C ALA A 396 -13.12 -7.65 -6.66
N GLY A 397 -13.60 -6.69 -5.87
CA GLY A 397 -15.01 -6.26 -5.84
C GLY A 397 -16.01 -7.41 -5.64
N ASP A 398 -17.16 -7.34 -6.33
CA ASP A 398 -18.22 -8.36 -6.31
C ASP A 398 -18.04 -9.48 -7.34
N VAL A 399 -16.80 -9.74 -7.77
CA VAL A 399 -16.48 -10.78 -8.75
C VAL A 399 -16.36 -12.16 -8.08
N ILE A 400 -16.66 -13.22 -8.84
CA ILE A 400 -16.45 -14.60 -8.41
C ILE A 400 -14.94 -14.81 -8.13
N PRO A 401 -14.57 -15.26 -6.91
CA PRO A 401 -13.18 -15.58 -6.58
C PRO A 401 -12.58 -16.59 -7.55
N LYS A 402 -11.29 -16.46 -7.85
CA LYS A 402 -10.58 -17.37 -8.77
C LYS A 402 -9.22 -17.78 -8.21
N VAL A 403 -8.74 -18.95 -8.60
CA VAL A 403 -7.38 -19.40 -8.29
C VAL A 403 -6.42 -18.80 -9.31
N LEU A 404 -5.39 -18.06 -8.84
CA LEU A 404 -4.38 -17.47 -9.71
C LEU A 404 -3.24 -18.43 -10.03
N ARG A 405 -2.74 -19.14 -9.01
CA ARG A 405 -1.62 -20.08 -9.11
C ARG A 405 -1.56 -21.05 -7.93
N VAL A 406 -0.89 -22.17 -8.13
CA VAL A 406 -0.42 -23.04 -7.05
C VAL A 406 0.85 -22.43 -6.45
N VAL A 407 0.85 -22.20 -5.14
CA VAL A 407 2.00 -21.69 -4.39
C VAL A 407 2.93 -22.84 -4.01
N LYS A 408 2.35 -23.95 -3.55
CA LYS A 408 3.08 -25.16 -3.20
C LYS A 408 2.21 -26.37 -3.50
N SER A 409 2.69 -27.22 -4.39
CA SER A 409 2.03 -28.48 -4.69
C SER A 409 2.43 -29.55 -3.68
N VAL A 410 1.44 -30.12 -3.00
CA VAL A 410 1.58 -31.23 -2.05
C VAL A 410 0.56 -32.34 -2.33
N GLY A 411 -0.44 -32.06 -3.18
CA GLY A 411 -1.39 -33.03 -3.69
C GLY A 411 -0.69 -34.10 -4.54
N LYS A 412 -1.20 -35.32 -4.46
CA LYS A 412 -0.55 -36.50 -5.06
C LYS A 412 -1.18 -36.96 -6.37
N GLN A 413 -2.40 -36.52 -6.67
CA GLN A 413 -3.18 -37.00 -7.80
C GLN A 413 -3.69 -35.81 -8.61
N ASP A 414 -3.57 -35.92 -9.93
CA ASP A 414 -4.16 -34.95 -10.85
C ASP A 414 -5.68 -35.10 -10.85
N PHE A 415 -6.38 -33.96 -10.90
CA PHE A 415 -7.83 -33.96 -11.00
C PHE A 415 -8.29 -34.50 -12.35
N LYS A 416 -9.27 -35.41 -12.33
CA LYS A 416 -9.87 -35.97 -13.54
C LYS A 416 -11.29 -35.47 -13.68
N PHE A 417 -11.59 -34.83 -14.81
CA PHE A 417 -12.96 -34.47 -15.14
C PHE A 417 -13.84 -35.72 -15.24
N PRO A 418 -15.09 -35.65 -14.75
CA PRO A 418 -16.01 -36.75 -14.90
C PRO A 418 -16.40 -36.92 -16.37
N THR A 419 -16.52 -38.17 -16.80
CA THR A 419 -16.97 -38.53 -18.15
C THR A 419 -18.50 -38.61 -18.29
N HIS A 420 -19.22 -38.42 -17.19
CA HIS A 420 -20.68 -38.39 -17.16
C HIS A 420 -21.13 -37.26 -16.25
N CYS A 421 -22.22 -36.59 -16.61
CA CYS A 421 -22.77 -35.47 -15.88
C CYS A 421 -23.14 -35.87 -14.44
N PRO A 422 -22.61 -35.21 -13.40
CA PRO A 422 -22.90 -35.55 -12.00
C PRO A 422 -24.35 -35.27 -11.58
N ARG A 423 -25.17 -34.65 -12.45
CA ARG A 423 -26.59 -34.35 -12.18
C ARG A 423 -27.56 -35.34 -12.85
N CYS A 424 -27.27 -35.80 -14.06
CA CYS A 424 -28.20 -36.60 -14.86
C CYS A 424 -27.58 -37.84 -15.50
N GLU A 425 -26.30 -38.10 -15.22
CA GLU A 425 -25.55 -39.29 -15.66
C GLU A 425 -25.44 -39.45 -17.19
N SER A 426 -25.85 -38.44 -17.96
CA SER A 426 -25.61 -38.39 -19.40
C SER A 426 -24.11 -38.20 -19.67
N GLU A 427 -23.60 -38.84 -20.73
CA GLU A 427 -22.22 -38.67 -21.19
C GLU A 427 -21.88 -37.20 -21.49
#